data_AF-A0A352UPS0-F1
#
_entry.id   AF-A0A352UPS0-F1
#
_cell.length_a   1.000
_cell.length_b   1.000
_cell.length_c   1.000
_cell.angle_alpha   90.00
_cell.angle_beta   90.00
_cell.angle_gamma   90.00
#
_symmetry.space_group_name_H-M   'P 1'
#
loop_
_entity.id
_entity.type
_entity.pdbx_description
1 polymer ?
#
loop_
_entity_poly.entity_id
_entity_poly.type
_entity_poly.pdbx_seq_one_letter_code
_entity_poly.pdbx_strand_id
1 'polypeptide(L)'
;MDMESPSFFTINERESVDMDIINKTVRHKTFGEGEICDFRDNIISVRFGAAQKKFIFPDAFRDHLILTEKKSKQYVDGILARIDRDKQFKREKNKQEAEKKRFLRTLPLNAKSQAAFGFIDNDMQSVKKDWRLNSGYYRSGSSRGQPRTPARLYPNSACLLTCLGEKEPEENRYIWGVFMVRDDFNGPECMDGVIEAHDTYRILLKEEEKKDFLFWKYFGREPEGRKTKWGSIEFRYFANTTMARILDDIQMNRKGAEKKHCGEFLEYFCELNKIDKIK
;
A
#
# COMPACT_ATOMS: atom_id res chain seq x y z
N MET A 1 -22.31 -7.43 -13.38
CA MET A 1 -21.89 -6.43 -14.39
C MET A 1 -20.61 -5.81 -13.85
N ASP A 2 -19.41 -6.15 -14.29
CA ASP A 2 -18.96 -6.96 -15.42
C ASP A 2 -17.75 -7.78 -14.97
N MET A 3 -17.78 -9.09 -15.16
CA MET A 3 -16.60 -9.94 -15.05
C MET A 3 -15.96 -9.98 -16.43
N GLU A 4 -15.15 -8.97 -16.74
CA GLU A 4 -14.19 -9.11 -17.84
C GLU A 4 -13.20 -10.20 -17.46
N SER A 5 -13.38 -11.37 -18.08
CA SER A 5 -12.40 -12.45 -18.11
C SER A 5 -11.06 -11.85 -18.56
N PRO A 6 -9.95 -11.97 -17.80
CA PRO A 6 -8.67 -11.50 -18.28
C PRO A 6 -8.32 -12.26 -19.55
N SER A 7 -8.13 -11.53 -20.65
CA SER A 7 -7.54 -12.09 -21.86
C SER A 7 -6.12 -12.55 -21.54
N PHE A 8 -5.91 -13.85 -21.40
CA PHE A 8 -4.62 -14.45 -21.03
C PHE A 8 -3.56 -14.39 -22.14
N PHE A 9 -3.94 -13.99 -23.35
CA PHE A 9 -3.05 -13.94 -24.51
C PHE A 9 -3.05 -12.54 -25.12
N THR A 10 -1.87 -12.03 -25.44
CA THR A 10 -1.72 -10.90 -26.35
C THR A 10 -2.18 -11.29 -27.76
N ILE A 11 -2.56 -10.32 -28.60
CA ILE A 11 -3.04 -10.58 -29.97
C ILE A 11 -2.06 -11.47 -30.76
N ASN A 12 -0.74 -11.24 -30.61
CA ASN A 12 0.30 -12.04 -31.25
C ASN A 12 0.44 -13.46 -30.66
N GLU A 13 0.21 -13.66 -29.36
CA GLU A 13 0.25 -15.01 -28.76
C GLU A 13 -0.97 -15.83 -29.21
N ARG A 14 -2.15 -15.21 -29.40
CA ARG A 14 -3.37 -15.90 -29.88
C ARG A 14 -3.18 -16.51 -31.27
N GLU A 15 -2.64 -15.72 -32.21
CA GLU A 15 -2.37 -16.19 -33.58
C GLU A 15 -1.32 -17.32 -33.63
N SER A 16 -0.34 -17.31 -32.72
CA SER A 16 0.63 -18.42 -32.60
C SER A 16 0.04 -19.70 -32.01
N VAL A 17 -0.92 -19.57 -31.07
CA VAL A 17 -1.62 -20.71 -30.47
C VAL A 17 -2.49 -21.39 -31.52
N ASP A 18 -3.24 -20.61 -32.32
CA ASP A 18 -4.09 -21.10 -33.41
C ASP A 18 -3.32 -22.00 -34.39
N MET A 19 -2.13 -21.56 -34.83
CA MET A 19 -1.29 -22.31 -35.77
C MET A 19 -0.71 -23.62 -35.21
N ASP A 20 -0.45 -23.69 -33.90
CA ASP A 20 0.25 -24.82 -33.27
C ASP A 20 -0.69 -25.95 -32.76
N ILE A 21 -2.00 -25.67 -32.62
CA ILE A 21 -2.97 -26.64 -32.07
C ILE A 21 -4.08 -27.07 -33.05
N ILE A 22 -4.36 -26.31 -34.12
CA ILE A 22 -5.34 -26.71 -35.14
C ILE A 22 -4.82 -27.91 -35.95
N ASN A 23 -5.70 -28.84 -36.32
CA ASN A 23 -5.40 -30.12 -36.99
C ASN A 23 -4.50 -31.07 -36.18
N LYS A 24 -4.37 -30.85 -34.86
CA LYS A 24 -3.67 -31.77 -33.97
C LYS A 24 -4.62 -32.83 -33.41
N THR A 25 -4.11 -34.04 -33.29
CA THR A 25 -4.84 -35.16 -32.69
C THR A 25 -4.80 -35.07 -31.16
N VAL A 26 -5.96 -35.27 -30.54
CA VAL A 26 -6.17 -35.31 -29.10
C VAL A 26 -6.89 -36.60 -28.72
N ARG A 27 -6.64 -37.09 -27.51
CA ARG A 27 -7.37 -38.22 -26.93
C ARG A 27 -8.20 -37.72 -25.76
N HIS A 28 -9.49 -38.01 -25.80
CA HIS A 28 -10.41 -37.79 -24.68
C HIS A 28 -10.69 -39.10 -23.96
N LYS A 29 -10.73 -39.08 -22.62
CA LYS A 29 -10.93 -40.30 -21.79
C LYS A 29 -12.21 -41.07 -22.15
N THR A 30 -13.28 -40.37 -22.53
CA THR A 30 -14.60 -40.96 -22.87
C THR A 30 -14.88 -41.07 -24.36
N PHE A 31 -14.33 -40.18 -25.19
CA PHE A 31 -14.72 -40.06 -26.62
C PHE A 31 -13.66 -40.62 -27.57
N GLY A 32 -12.55 -41.14 -27.04
CA GLY A 32 -11.48 -41.71 -27.84
C GLY A 32 -10.64 -40.63 -28.52
N GLU A 33 -10.14 -40.95 -29.72
CA GLU A 33 -9.30 -40.05 -30.50
C GLU A 33 -10.16 -39.04 -31.28
N GLY A 34 -9.69 -37.80 -31.31
CA GLY A 34 -10.34 -36.70 -32.01
C GLY A 34 -9.32 -35.72 -32.56
N GLU A 35 -9.78 -34.83 -33.44
CA GLU A 35 -8.96 -33.84 -34.12
C GLU A 35 -9.49 -32.43 -33.82
N ILE A 36 -8.60 -31.48 -33.52
CA ILE A 36 -8.98 -30.08 -33.27
C ILE A 36 -9.26 -29.41 -34.63
N CYS A 37 -10.50 -28.96 -34.84
CA CYS A 37 -10.93 -28.39 -36.12
C CYS A 37 -11.07 -26.85 -36.12
N ASP A 38 -11.20 -26.22 -34.95
CA ASP A 38 -11.41 -24.76 -34.83
C ASP A 38 -10.95 -24.30 -33.45
N PHE A 39 -10.38 -23.11 -33.35
CA PHE A 39 -10.05 -22.44 -32.09
C PHE A 39 -10.49 -20.97 -32.17
N ARG A 40 -11.39 -20.55 -31.27
CA ARG A 40 -11.90 -19.17 -31.20
C ARG A 40 -12.22 -18.81 -29.77
N ASP A 41 -11.86 -17.61 -29.33
CA ASP A 41 -12.23 -17.07 -28.02
C ASP A 41 -11.95 -18.02 -26.83
N ASN A 42 -10.77 -18.65 -26.82
CA ASN A 42 -10.39 -19.68 -25.84
C ASN A 42 -11.28 -20.93 -25.84
N ILE A 43 -11.95 -21.24 -26.95
CA ILE A 43 -12.76 -22.44 -27.13
C ILE A 43 -12.19 -23.23 -28.32
N ILE A 44 -11.76 -24.46 -28.05
CA ILE A 44 -11.39 -25.42 -29.10
C ILE A 44 -12.59 -26.29 -29.46
N SER A 45 -12.81 -26.51 -30.76
CA SER A 45 -13.74 -27.50 -31.27
C SER A 45 -12.99 -28.75 -31.68
N VAL A 46 -13.32 -29.89 -31.07
CA VAL A 46 -12.72 -31.19 -31.36
C VAL A 46 -13.75 -32.10 -32.02
N ARG A 47 -13.38 -32.73 -33.13
CA ARG A 47 -14.17 -33.73 -33.84
C ARG A 47 -13.77 -35.13 -33.38
N PHE A 48 -14.73 -35.89 -32.85
CA PHE A 48 -14.62 -37.31 -32.52
C PHE A 48 -15.51 -38.12 -33.48
N GLY A 49 -14.92 -38.71 -34.52
CA GLY A 49 -15.68 -39.36 -35.58
C GLY A 49 -16.67 -38.41 -36.25
N ALA A 50 -17.98 -38.71 -36.17
CA ALA A 50 -19.05 -37.88 -36.73
C ALA A 50 -19.53 -36.75 -35.80
N ALA A 51 -19.10 -36.71 -34.53
CA ALA A 51 -19.56 -35.74 -33.54
C ALA A 51 -18.52 -34.64 -33.27
N GLN A 52 -18.95 -33.39 -33.15
CA GLN A 52 -18.09 -32.26 -32.79
C GLN A 52 -18.46 -31.74 -31.39
N LYS A 53 -17.45 -31.49 -30.55
CA LYS A 53 -17.62 -30.97 -29.18
C LYS A 53 -16.70 -29.79 -28.93
N LYS A 54 -17.18 -28.84 -28.13
CA LYS A 54 -16.46 -27.63 -27.75
C LYS A 54 -15.86 -27.79 -26.35
N PHE A 55 -14.63 -27.35 -26.16
CA PHE A 55 -13.92 -27.36 -24.88
C PHE A 55 -13.20 -26.03 -24.64
N ILE A 56 -13.05 -25.65 -23.38
CA ILE A 56 -12.40 -24.40 -22.99
C ILE A 56 -10.87 -24.61 -22.95
N PHE A 57 -10.13 -23.86 -23.75
CA PHE A 57 -8.67 -23.81 -23.73
C PHE A 57 -8.18 -22.82 -22.66
N PRO A 58 -7.03 -23.10 -22.00
CA PRO A 58 -6.29 -24.35 -22.00
C PRO A 58 -6.83 -25.37 -20.97
N ASP A 59 -7.84 -25.01 -20.18
CA ASP A 59 -8.29 -25.80 -19.03
C ASP A 59 -8.79 -27.21 -19.38
N ALA A 60 -9.33 -27.43 -20.58
CA ALA A 60 -9.74 -28.75 -21.06
C ALA A 60 -8.61 -29.77 -21.14
N PHE A 61 -7.36 -29.31 -21.31
CA PHE A 61 -6.18 -30.17 -21.34
C PHE A 61 -5.71 -30.61 -19.96
N ARG A 62 -6.32 -30.11 -18.88
CA ARG A 62 -6.02 -30.56 -17.51
C ARG A 62 -6.57 -31.97 -17.25
N ASP A 63 -7.85 -32.18 -17.58
CA ASP A 63 -8.56 -33.39 -17.15
C ASP A 63 -9.18 -34.19 -18.30
N HIS A 64 -9.47 -33.53 -19.43
CA HIS A 64 -10.37 -34.06 -20.46
C HIS A 64 -9.63 -34.41 -21.76
N LEU A 65 -8.65 -33.62 -22.19
CA LEU A 65 -7.96 -33.79 -23.47
C LEU A 65 -6.46 -34.02 -23.26
N ILE A 66 -5.90 -34.97 -24.00
CA ILE A 66 -4.46 -35.26 -24.03
C ILE A 66 -3.96 -35.15 -25.47
N LEU A 67 -3.03 -34.24 -25.73
CA LEU A 67 -2.36 -34.16 -27.04
C LEU A 67 -1.44 -35.37 -27.22
N THR A 68 -1.52 -36.02 -28.38
CA THR A 68 -0.63 -37.12 -28.75
C THR A 68 0.75 -36.62 -29.21
N GLU A 69 0.83 -35.41 -29.78
CA GLU A 69 2.09 -34.83 -30.22
C GLU A 69 2.89 -34.24 -29.04
N LYS A 70 4.16 -34.66 -28.93
CA LYS A 70 5.05 -34.25 -27.82
C LYS A 70 5.30 -32.73 -27.78
N LYS A 71 5.47 -32.08 -28.93
CA LYS A 71 5.74 -30.63 -29.02
C LYS A 71 4.53 -29.81 -28.58
N SER A 72 3.35 -30.09 -29.15
CA SER A 72 2.10 -29.41 -28.77
C SER A 72 1.72 -29.68 -27.32
N LYS A 73 1.98 -30.88 -26.79
CA LYS A 73 1.80 -31.18 -25.36
C LYS A 73 2.70 -30.30 -24.48
N GLN A 74 4.00 -30.21 -24.79
CA GLN A 74 4.93 -29.35 -24.04
C GLN A 74 4.52 -27.87 -24.08
N TYR A 75 3.99 -27.41 -25.22
CA TYR A 75 3.49 -26.06 -25.37
C TYR A 75 2.29 -25.77 -24.45
N VAL A 76 1.26 -26.63 -24.50
CA VAL A 76 0.07 -26.49 -23.63
C VAL A 76 0.42 -26.64 -22.15
N ASP A 77 1.30 -27.59 -21.80
CA ASP A 77 1.79 -27.77 -20.43
C ASP A 77 2.51 -26.50 -19.94
N GLY A 78 3.28 -25.82 -20.79
CA GLY A 78 3.94 -24.55 -20.48
C GLY A 78 2.96 -23.40 -20.21
N ILE A 79 1.88 -23.31 -21.00
CA ILE A 79 0.79 -22.34 -20.79
C ILE A 79 0.07 -22.62 -19.46
N LEU A 80 -0.29 -23.88 -19.21
CA LEU A 80 -0.96 -24.29 -17.97
C LEU A 80 -0.09 -23.97 -16.74
N ALA A 81 1.22 -24.25 -16.80
CA ALA A 81 2.16 -23.93 -15.74
C ALA A 81 2.30 -22.41 -15.50
N ARG A 82 2.23 -21.57 -16.54
CA ARG A 82 2.20 -20.11 -16.39
C ARG A 82 0.92 -19.65 -15.68
N ILE A 83 -0.24 -20.14 -16.12
CA ILE A 83 -1.55 -19.82 -15.51
C ILE A 83 -1.59 -20.25 -14.04
N ASP A 84 -1.08 -21.45 -13.72
CA ASP A 84 -1.07 -21.95 -12.34
C ASP A 84 -0.15 -21.13 -11.45
N ARG A 85 1.03 -20.72 -11.94
CA ARG A 85 1.91 -19.78 -11.24
C ARG A 85 1.23 -18.43 -10.99
N ASP A 86 0.60 -17.85 -12.01
CA ASP A 86 -0.09 -16.55 -11.88
C ASP A 86 -1.28 -16.64 -10.90
N LYS A 87 -2.06 -17.73 -10.97
CA LYS A 87 -3.14 -18.02 -10.01
C LYS A 87 -2.60 -18.18 -8.59
N GLN A 88 -1.51 -18.91 -8.39
CA GLN A 88 -0.86 -19.08 -7.09
C GLN A 88 -0.34 -17.74 -6.54
N PHE A 89 0.36 -16.97 -7.36
CA PHE A 89 0.87 -15.65 -7.01
C PHE A 89 -0.27 -14.69 -6.61
N LYS A 90 -1.36 -14.66 -7.38
CA LYS A 90 -2.54 -13.85 -7.06
C LYS A 90 -3.22 -14.30 -5.77
N ARG A 91 -3.34 -15.61 -5.54
CA ARG A 91 -3.89 -16.17 -4.29
C ARG A 91 -3.04 -15.80 -3.08
N GLU A 92 -1.72 -15.93 -3.20
CA GLU A 92 -0.77 -15.59 -2.14
C GLU A 92 -0.81 -14.10 -1.83
N LYS A 93 -0.78 -13.24 -2.86
CA LYS A 93 -0.93 -11.79 -2.68
C LYS A 93 -2.24 -11.42 -1.99
N ASN A 94 -3.36 -12.00 -2.42
CA ASN A 94 -4.67 -11.75 -1.81
C ASN A 94 -4.71 -12.22 -0.34
N LYS A 95 -4.05 -13.35 -0.03
CA LYS A 95 -3.95 -13.88 1.33
C LYS A 95 -3.13 -12.94 2.21
N GLN A 96 -1.95 -12.50 1.74
CA GLN A 96 -1.10 -11.55 2.44
C GLN A 96 -1.81 -10.22 2.67
N GLU A 97 -2.54 -9.71 1.68
CA GLU A 97 -3.32 -8.47 1.82
C GLU A 97 -4.46 -8.63 2.83
N ALA A 98 -5.14 -9.78 2.84
CA ALA A 98 -6.18 -10.07 3.84
C ALA A 98 -5.61 -10.20 5.26
N GLU A 99 -4.46 -10.85 5.42
CA GLU A 99 -3.76 -10.96 6.70
C GLU A 99 -3.30 -9.59 7.20
N LYS A 100 -2.69 -8.78 6.32
CA LYS A 100 -2.33 -7.39 6.60
C LYS A 100 -3.54 -6.58 7.05
N LYS A 101 -4.66 -6.63 6.33
CA LYS A 101 -5.89 -5.92 6.70
C LYS A 101 -6.44 -6.39 8.04
N ARG A 102 -6.36 -7.68 8.34
CA ARG A 102 -6.76 -8.22 9.66
C ARG A 102 -5.87 -7.68 10.76
N PHE A 103 -4.55 -7.71 10.58
CA PHE A 103 -3.58 -7.17 11.53
C PHE A 103 -3.83 -5.68 11.83
N LEU A 104 -3.96 -4.85 10.79
CA LEU A 104 -4.22 -3.42 10.93
C LEU A 104 -5.49 -3.10 11.75
N ARG A 105 -6.52 -3.97 11.68
CA ARG A 105 -7.75 -3.82 12.48
C ARG A 105 -7.59 -4.19 13.96
N THR A 106 -6.53 -4.92 14.31
CA THR A 106 -6.22 -5.32 15.69
C THR A 106 -5.30 -4.34 16.42
N LEU A 107 -4.81 -3.31 15.72
CA LEU A 107 -3.89 -2.34 16.29
C LEU A 107 -4.50 -1.62 17.51
N PRO A 108 -3.68 -1.31 18.53
CA PRO A 108 -4.13 -0.54 19.67
C PRO A 108 -4.68 0.83 19.24
N LEU A 109 -5.88 1.16 19.75
CA LEU A 109 -6.47 2.48 19.57
C LEU A 109 -6.21 3.32 20.80
N ASN A 110 -5.52 4.44 20.59
CA ASN A 110 -5.30 5.44 21.61
C ASN A 110 -5.66 6.80 21.03
N ALA A 111 -6.43 7.60 21.77
CA ALA A 111 -6.86 8.93 21.32
C ALA A 111 -5.69 9.89 21.05
N LYS A 112 -4.50 9.62 21.61
CA LYS A 112 -3.28 10.42 21.47
C LYS A 112 -2.08 9.54 21.08
N SER A 113 -2.15 8.93 19.89
CA SER A 113 -1.08 8.10 19.30
C SER A 113 -0.39 8.72 18.10
N GLN A 114 -0.65 10.00 17.79
CA GLN A 114 0.05 10.69 16.70
C GLN A 114 1.28 11.39 17.25
N ALA A 115 2.35 11.53 16.46
CA ALA A 115 3.59 12.16 16.93
C ALA A 115 3.96 13.36 16.07
N ALA A 116 4.16 14.52 16.69
CA ALA A 116 4.76 15.68 16.04
C ALA A 116 6.24 15.71 16.36
N PHE A 117 7.07 15.95 15.35
CA PHE A 117 8.53 16.00 15.43
C PHE A 117 9.04 17.42 15.28
N GLY A 118 9.95 17.79 16.18
CA GLY A 118 10.51 19.12 16.32
C GLY A 118 11.78 19.35 15.52
N PHE A 119 12.43 18.27 15.05
CA PHE A 119 13.69 18.29 14.30
C PHE A 119 14.83 18.91 15.12
N ILE A 120 15.02 18.39 16.34
CA ILE A 120 16.17 18.71 17.21
C ILE A 120 17.33 17.77 16.91
N ASP A 121 17.04 16.47 16.84
CA ASP A 121 18.01 15.40 16.58
C ASP A 121 17.92 14.89 15.11
N ASN A 122 16.81 15.18 14.40
CA ASN A 122 16.62 14.84 12.99
C ASN A 122 17.04 15.95 12.03
N ASP A 123 17.49 15.57 10.84
CA ASP A 123 17.78 16.48 9.73
C ASP A 123 16.72 16.36 8.62
N MET A 124 16.27 17.51 8.10
CA MET A 124 15.23 17.56 7.08
C MET A 124 15.65 16.90 5.76
N GLN A 125 16.90 17.04 5.33
CA GLN A 125 17.34 16.48 4.04
C GLN A 125 17.42 14.95 4.10
N SER A 126 17.92 14.43 5.21
CA SER A 126 18.02 12.99 5.48
C SER A 126 16.63 12.36 5.53
N VAL A 127 15.68 12.98 6.24
CA VAL A 127 14.29 12.50 6.31
C VAL A 127 13.60 12.54 4.95
N LYS A 128 13.82 13.59 4.13
CA LYS A 128 13.25 13.67 2.77
C LYS A 128 13.76 12.56 1.86
N LYS A 129 15.03 12.17 2.02
CA LYS A 129 15.67 11.15 1.20
C LYS A 129 15.26 9.74 1.65
N ASP A 130 15.38 9.47 2.94
CA ASP A 130 15.32 8.11 3.47
C ASP A 130 13.96 7.78 4.09
N TRP A 131 13.12 8.77 4.38
CA TRP A 131 11.82 8.61 5.05
C TRP A 131 11.91 7.89 6.40
N ARG A 132 12.98 8.18 7.15
CA ARG A 132 13.26 7.64 8.47
C ARG A 132 13.44 8.76 9.47
N LEU A 133 12.80 8.64 10.63
CA LEU A 133 12.97 9.53 11.77
C LEU A 133 13.70 8.80 12.90
N ASN A 134 14.44 9.56 13.70
CA ASN A 134 14.84 9.17 15.03
C ASN A 134 13.85 9.76 16.06
N SER A 135 13.47 8.99 17.08
CA SER A 135 12.60 9.42 18.17
C SER A 135 13.30 10.33 19.20
N GLY A 136 14.56 10.67 18.94
CA GLY A 136 15.46 11.41 19.81
C GLY A 136 15.91 10.58 21.00
N TYR A 137 16.55 11.26 21.94
CA TYR A 137 17.18 10.60 23.09
C TYR A 137 16.55 11.04 24.42
N TYR A 138 16.57 10.15 25.40
CA TYR A 138 16.25 10.52 26.77
C TYR A 138 17.26 11.57 27.27
N ARG A 139 16.76 12.74 27.68
CA ARG A 139 17.62 13.87 28.10
C ARG A 139 18.09 13.78 29.56
N SER A 140 17.48 12.93 30.38
CA SER A 140 17.75 12.78 31.81
C SER A 140 17.41 11.37 32.32
N GLY A 141 17.67 11.12 33.61
CA GLY A 141 17.41 9.83 34.25
C GLY A 141 18.47 8.77 33.93
N SER A 142 18.25 7.54 34.41
CA SER A 142 19.14 6.40 34.19
C SER A 142 19.30 6.01 32.72
N SER A 143 18.29 6.31 31.89
CA SER A 143 18.30 6.06 30.44
C SER A 143 18.89 7.20 29.62
N ARG A 144 19.48 8.23 30.25
CA ARG A 144 20.00 9.41 29.54
C ARG A 144 20.95 9.01 28.40
N GLY A 145 20.75 9.58 27.22
CA GLY A 145 21.53 9.31 26.02
C GLY A 145 21.08 8.09 25.23
N GLN A 146 20.17 7.26 25.75
CA GLN A 146 19.57 6.16 25.00
C GLN A 146 18.43 6.67 24.10
N PRO A 147 18.18 6.02 22.95
CA PRO A 147 17.03 6.34 22.10
C PRO A 147 15.72 6.25 22.87
N ARG A 148 14.81 7.17 22.57
CA ARG A 148 13.52 7.25 23.27
C ARG A 148 12.51 6.33 22.62
N THR A 149 12.05 5.30 23.34
CA THR A 149 11.04 4.37 22.81
C THR A 149 9.71 5.08 22.47
N PRO A 150 9.26 5.07 21.20
CA PRO A 150 7.99 5.65 20.79
C PRO A 150 6.83 4.69 21.08
N ALA A 151 6.64 4.34 22.35
CA ALA A 151 5.76 3.24 22.80
C ALA A 151 4.26 3.35 22.44
N ARG A 152 3.78 4.48 21.92
CA ARG A 152 2.39 4.64 21.47
C ARG A 152 2.24 4.65 19.96
N LEU A 153 3.34 4.55 19.22
CA LEU A 153 3.33 4.53 17.76
C LEU A 153 3.12 3.10 17.27
N TYR A 154 2.17 2.97 16.36
CA TYR A 154 1.80 1.76 15.64
C TYR A 154 1.50 2.15 14.19
N PRO A 155 1.19 1.22 13.28
CA PRO A 155 0.90 1.58 11.89
C PRO A 155 -0.33 2.47 11.67
N ASN A 156 -1.21 2.59 12.67
CA ASN A 156 -2.31 3.56 12.67
C ASN A 156 -1.87 4.97 13.15
N SER A 157 -0.60 5.16 13.45
CA SER A 157 -0.02 6.46 13.80
C SER A 157 0.57 7.15 12.58
N ALA A 158 0.50 8.48 12.62
CA ALA A 158 1.10 9.38 11.66
C ALA A 158 2.11 10.29 12.37
N CYS A 159 3.22 10.55 11.69
CA CYS A 159 4.28 11.44 12.11
C CYS A 159 4.14 12.79 11.39
N LEU A 160 3.91 13.85 12.16
CA LEU A 160 3.87 15.23 11.69
C LEU A 160 5.29 15.80 11.70
N LEU A 161 5.75 16.28 10.57
CA LEU A 161 7.08 16.86 10.42
C LEU A 161 6.96 18.38 10.54
N THR A 162 7.61 18.96 11.55
CA THR A 162 7.60 20.41 11.77
C THR A 162 9.00 20.97 11.64
N CYS A 163 9.10 22.26 11.33
CA CYS A 163 10.36 22.96 11.24
C CYS A 163 10.17 24.39 11.76
N LEU A 164 11.24 24.95 12.31
CA LEU A 164 11.34 26.36 12.64
C LEU A 164 12.41 26.97 11.74
N GLY A 165 12.09 28.08 11.07
CA GLY A 165 13.04 28.80 10.25
C GLY A 165 14.22 29.33 11.08
N GLU A 166 15.35 29.57 10.42
CA GLU A 166 16.53 30.09 11.11
C GLU A 166 16.23 31.46 11.73
N LYS A 167 16.46 31.59 13.05
CA LYS A 167 16.21 32.82 13.84
C LYS A 167 14.74 33.29 13.85
N GLU A 168 13.80 32.46 13.41
CA GLU A 168 12.37 32.76 13.51
C GLU A 168 11.86 32.54 14.94
N PRO A 169 10.87 33.34 15.41
CA PRO A 169 10.20 33.07 16.67
C PRO A 169 9.42 31.75 16.58
N GLU A 170 9.34 31.04 17.69
CA GLU A 170 8.72 29.72 17.77
C GLU A 170 7.25 29.69 17.32
N GLU A 171 6.55 30.82 17.36
CA GLU A 171 5.19 31.02 16.80
C GLU A 171 5.11 30.75 15.29
N ASN A 172 6.21 30.91 14.57
CA ASN A 172 6.33 30.68 13.13
C ASN A 172 6.71 29.23 12.78
N ARG A 173 6.75 28.31 13.76
CA ARG A 173 6.92 26.88 13.48
C ARG A 173 5.83 26.43 12.52
N TYR A 174 6.23 25.78 11.43
CA TYR A 174 5.34 25.32 10.38
C TYR A 174 5.42 23.81 10.20
N ILE A 175 4.35 23.24 9.65
CA ILE A 175 4.31 21.85 9.19
C ILE A 175 4.91 21.82 7.80
N TRP A 176 5.80 20.87 7.52
CA TRP A 176 6.40 20.70 6.19
C TRP A 176 6.15 19.33 5.59
N GLY A 177 5.63 18.39 6.37
CA GLY A 177 5.23 17.09 5.87
C GLY A 177 4.50 16.26 6.91
N VAL A 178 3.96 15.15 6.44
CA VAL A 178 3.28 14.15 7.26
C VAL A 178 3.44 12.78 6.60
N PHE A 179 3.61 11.73 7.39
CA PHE A 179 3.57 10.36 6.88
C PHE A 179 2.91 9.41 7.87
N MET A 180 2.33 8.32 7.37
CA MET A 180 1.94 7.17 8.20
C MET A 180 3.16 6.34 8.57
N VAL A 181 3.19 5.82 9.79
CA VAL A 181 4.21 4.86 10.22
C VAL A 181 4.09 3.56 9.40
N ARG A 182 5.22 2.89 9.11
CA ARG A 182 5.26 1.66 8.32
C ARG A 182 4.42 0.53 8.94
N ASP A 183 3.90 -0.36 8.10
CA ASP A 183 2.88 -1.36 8.46
C ASP A 183 3.30 -2.46 9.43
N ASP A 184 4.60 -2.66 9.60
CA ASP A 184 5.22 -3.65 10.48
C ASP A 184 5.74 -3.04 11.79
N PHE A 185 5.55 -1.73 11.99
CA PHE A 185 6.15 -1.02 13.11
C PHE A 185 5.49 -1.36 14.45
N ASN A 186 6.30 -1.60 15.48
CA ASN A 186 5.85 -1.83 16.85
C ASN A 186 6.58 -0.89 17.82
N GLY A 187 5.91 0.19 18.25
CA GLY A 187 6.52 1.25 19.06
C GLY A 187 7.16 0.78 20.37
N PRO A 188 6.49 -0.05 21.20
CA PRO A 188 7.10 -0.60 22.41
C PRO A 188 8.37 -1.43 22.20
N GLU A 189 8.54 -2.04 21.02
CA GLU A 189 9.70 -2.87 20.68
C GLU A 189 10.79 -2.07 19.94
N CYS A 190 10.53 -0.81 19.60
CA CYS A 190 11.50 0.09 18.95
C CYS A 190 12.52 0.62 19.96
N MET A 191 13.61 -0.13 20.14
CA MET A 191 14.70 0.19 21.05
C MET A 191 15.77 1.10 20.42
N ASP A 192 15.86 1.13 19.09
CA ASP A 192 16.81 1.98 18.34
C ASP A 192 16.27 3.40 18.09
N GLY A 193 14.98 3.62 18.33
CA GLY A 193 14.29 4.88 18.10
C GLY A 193 14.05 5.20 16.63
N VAL A 194 14.30 4.27 15.70
CA VAL A 194 14.10 4.50 14.27
C VAL A 194 12.64 4.26 13.92
N ILE A 195 12.02 5.25 13.28
CA ILE A 195 10.64 5.19 12.80
C ILE A 195 10.66 5.37 11.29
N GLU A 196 10.20 4.37 10.56
CA GLU A 196 10.17 4.37 9.11
C GLU A 196 8.76 4.71 8.61
N ALA A 197 8.67 5.45 7.50
CA ALA A 197 7.39 5.82 6.92
C ALA A 197 6.79 4.69 6.07
N HIS A 198 5.46 4.67 5.95
CA HIS A 198 4.70 3.81 5.05
C HIS A 198 4.93 4.20 3.59
N ASP A 199 5.12 3.24 2.68
CA ASP A 199 5.53 3.46 1.27
C ASP A 199 4.63 4.33 0.37
N THR A 200 3.41 4.63 0.82
CA THR A 200 2.38 5.28 0.01
C THR A 200 1.93 6.56 0.68
N TYR A 201 1.56 6.47 1.96
CA TYR A 201 0.94 7.59 2.67
C TYR A 201 2.00 8.51 3.28
N ARG A 202 2.56 9.35 2.41
CA ARG A 202 3.61 10.34 2.71
C ARG A 202 3.34 11.62 1.92
N ILE A 203 3.34 12.76 2.58
CA ILE A 203 3.11 14.07 1.96
C ILE A 203 4.20 15.03 2.43
N LEU A 204 4.78 15.76 1.49
CA LEU A 204 5.59 16.95 1.75
C LEU A 204 4.86 18.18 1.25
N LEU A 205 4.85 19.24 2.05
CA LEU A 205 4.32 20.53 1.66
C LEU A 205 5.37 21.33 0.86
N LYS A 206 4.91 22.04 -0.15
CA LYS A 206 5.71 22.95 -0.98
C LYS A 206 6.05 24.18 -0.16
N GLU A 207 7.12 24.88 -0.54
CA GLU A 207 7.63 26.02 0.22
C GLU A 207 6.56 27.12 0.36
N GLU A 208 5.83 27.37 -0.74
CA GLU A 208 4.74 28.33 -0.79
C GLU A 208 3.56 27.99 0.15
N GLU A 209 3.31 26.71 0.42
CA GLU A 209 2.18 26.25 1.24
C GLU A 209 2.49 26.35 2.74
N LYS A 210 3.76 26.31 3.14
CA LYS A 210 4.17 26.24 4.56
C LYS A 210 3.58 27.37 5.42
N LYS A 211 3.38 28.56 4.84
CA LYS A 211 2.82 29.72 5.52
C LYS A 211 1.37 29.52 5.95
N ASP A 212 0.63 28.67 5.23
CA ASP A 212 -0.77 28.36 5.52
C ASP A 212 -0.91 27.23 6.56
N PHE A 213 0.18 26.50 6.82
CA PHE A 213 0.24 25.36 7.73
C PHE A 213 1.14 25.62 8.94
N LEU A 214 0.93 26.74 9.63
CA LEU A 214 1.55 27.00 10.92
C LEU A 214 1.16 25.92 11.95
N PHE A 215 2.15 25.35 12.65
CA PHE A 215 1.94 24.29 13.61
C PHE A 215 0.97 24.73 14.71
N TRP A 216 1.20 25.90 15.31
CA TRP A 216 0.39 26.37 16.45
C TRP A 216 -1.07 26.69 16.10
N LYS A 217 -1.41 26.86 14.81
CA LYS A 217 -2.82 26.94 14.33
C LYS A 217 -3.63 25.73 14.79
N TYR A 218 -3.00 24.55 14.83
CA TYR A 218 -3.68 23.28 15.11
C TYR A 218 -3.62 22.85 16.59
N PHE A 219 -2.77 23.46 17.41
CA PHE A 219 -2.45 22.93 18.74
C PHE A 219 -2.96 23.78 19.91
N GLY A 220 -3.82 24.77 19.63
CA GLY A 220 -4.37 25.68 20.63
C GLY A 220 -3.29 26.63 21.19
N ARG A 221 -3.70 27.85 21.57
CA ARG A 221 -2.83 28.71 22.38
C ARG A 221 -2.81 28.17 23.80
N GLU A 222 -1.66 28.23 24.46
CA GLU A 222 -1.63 28.05 25.92
C GLU A 222 -2.54 29.10 26.59
N PRO A 223 -3.07 28.85 27.81
CA PRO A 223 -3.84 29.83 28.56
C PRO A 223 -3.14 31.20 28.56
N GLU A 224 -3.94 32.27 28.44
CA GLU A 224 -3.48 33.65 28.27
C GLU A 224 -2.22 33.97 29.08
N GLY A 225 -1.15 34.41 28.38
CA GLY A 225 0.10 34.88 28.99
C GLY A 225 1.31 33.95 28.85
N ARG A 226 1.17 32.68 28.42
CA ARG A 226 2.32 31.83 28.09
C ARG A 226 2.62 31.80 26.59
N LYS A 227 3.86 32.11 26.24
CA LYS A 227 4.40 31.93 24.88
C LYS A 227 4.41 30.44 24.52
N THR A 228 3.88 30.11 23.35
CA THR A 228 3.96 28.75 22.78
C THR A 228 5.42 28.35 22.57
N LYS A 229 5.83 27.22 23.14
CA LYS A 229 7.21 26.71 22.99
C LYS A 229 7.28 25.21 22.72
N TRP A 230 8.11 24.80 21.76
CA TRP A 230 8.37 23.39 21.48
C TRP A 230 9.15 22.68 22.60
N GLY A 231 10.15 23.33 23.17
CA GLY A 231 11.03 22.74 24.20
C GLY A 231 12.19 21.93 23.60
N SER A 232 12.73 20.98 24.37
CA SER A 232 14.01 20.29 24.09
C SER A 232 13.87 18.80 23.73
N ILE A 233 12.65 18.33 23.48
CA ILE A 233 12.37 16.93 23.15
C ILE A 233 12.08 16.78 21.66
N GLU A 234 12.53 15.67 21.07
CA GLU A 234 12.42 15.46 19.63
C GLU A 234 10.97 15.35 19.15
N PHE A 235 10.12 14.65 19.90
CA PHE A 235 8.72 14.50 19.53
C PHE A 235 7.76 14.52 20.72
N ARG A 236 6.50 14.86 20.39
CA ARG A 236 5.36 14.93 21.32
C ARG A 236 4.17 14.17 20.75
N TYR A 237 3.48 13.42 21.63
CA TYR A 237 2.22 12.80 21.25
C TYR A 237 1.08 13.82 21.20
N PHE A 238 0.17 13.63 20.27
CA PHE A 238 -1.01 14.47 20.13
C PHE A 238 -2.23 13.71 19.60
N ALA A 239 -3.38 14.39 19.61
CA ALA A 239 -4.68 13.79 19.36
C ALA A 239 -4.89 13.38 17.90
N ASN A 240 -5.56 12.24 17.70
CA ASN A 240 -5.87 11.71 16.37
C ASN A 240 -6.80 12.66 15.59
N THR A 241 -7.73 13.32 16.28
CA THR A 241 -8.63 14.31 15.69
C THR A 241 -7.89 15.54 15.16
N THR A 242 -6.84 15.99 15.84
CA THR A 242 -5.98 17.07 15.35
C THR A 242 -5.26 16.65 14.07
N MET A 243 -4.78 15.40 13.98
CA MET A 243 -4.14 14.88 12.76
C MET A 243 -5.14 14.78 11.61
N ALA A 244 -6.34 14.25 11.85
CA ALA A 244 -7.39 14.19 10.84
C ALA A 244 -7.70 15.59 10.26
N ARG A 245 -7.84 16.61 11.13
CA ARG A 245 -8.03 18.00 10.68
C ARG A 245 -6.86 18.54 9.86
N ILE A 246 -5.62 18.23 10.23
CA ILE A 246 -4.45 18.65 9.46
C ILE A 246 -4.48 18.01 8.06
N LEU A 247 -4.75 16.71 7.97
CA LEU A 247 -4.82 16.00 6.70
C LEU A 247 -5.97 16.50 5.81
N ASP A 248 -7.12 16.84 6.41
CA ASP A 248 -8.26 17.45 5.72
C ASP A 248 -7.92 18.84 5.16
N ASP A 249 -7.34 19.74 5.98
CA ASP A 249 -6.84 21.05 5.54
C ASP A 249 -5.82 20.90 4.39
N ILE A 250 -4.90 19.91 4.48
CA ILE A 250 -3.93 19.62 3.40
C ILE A 250 -4.68 19.20 2.12
N GLN A 251 -5.62 18.26 2.21
CA GLN A 251 -6.39 17.80 1.05
C GLN A 251 -7.17 18.93 0.39
N MET A 252 -7.81 19.82 1.17
CA MET A 252 -8.61 20.93 0.66
C MET A 252 -7.79 21.93 -0.15
N ASN A 253 -6.51 22.12 0.20
CA ASN A 253 -5.61 23.03 -0.50
C ASN A 253 -4.93 22.44 -1.75
N ARG A 254 -5.13 21.14 -2.02
CA ARG A 254 -4.56 20.44 -3.18
C ARG A 254 -5.52 20.41 -4.37
N LYS A 255 -4.98 20.15 -5.57
CA LYS A 255 -5.76 19.99 -6.82
C LYS A 255 -5.32 18.74 -7.60
N GLY A 256 -6.19 18.26 -8.50
CA GLY A 256 -5.89 17.16 -9.41
C GLY A 256 -5.47 15.86 -8.70
N ALA A 257 -4.42 15.22 -9.20
CA ALA A 257 -3.91 13.96 -8.65
C ALA A 257 -3.42 14.08 -7.21
N GLU A 258 -2.80 15.21 -6.81
CA GLU A 258 -2.36 15.44 -5.43
C GLU A 258 -3.55 15.46 -4.45
N LYS A 259 -4.68 16.07 -4.85
CA LYS A 259 -5.90 16.07 -4.04
C LYS A 259 -6.46 14.67 -3.82
N LYS A 260 -6.45 13.85 -4.88
CA LYS A 260 -6.90 12.46 -4.80
C LYS A 260 -6.02 11.68 -3.82
N HIS A 261 -4.70 11.78 -3.95
CA HIS A 261 -3.76 11.11 -3.04
C HIS A 261 -3.93 11.56 -1.58
N CYS A 262 -4.08 12.86 -1.32
CA CYS A 262 -4.32 13.36 0.03
C CYS A 262 -5.66 12.86 0.60
N GLY A 263 -6.68 12.71 -0.25
CA GLY A 263 -7.97 12.12 0.15
C GLY A 263 -7.86 10.64 0.49
N GLU A 264 -7.13 9.86 -0.30
CA GLU A 264 -6.83 8.45 -0.01
C GLU A 264 -6.04 8.30 1.29
N PHE A 265 -5.07 9.19 1.54
CA PHE A 265 -4.35 9.26 2.82
C PHE A 265 -5.33 9.53 3.97
N LEU A 266 -6.10 10.61 3.91
CA LEU A 266 -7.07 10.95 4.97
C LEU A 266 -8.03 9.80 5.25
N GLU A 267 -8.55 9.15 4.20
CA GLU A 267 -9.43 7.99 4.34
C GLU A 267 -8.74 6.82 5.03
N TYR A 268 -7.52 6.47 4.61
CA TYR A 268 -6.71 5.43 5.24
C TYR A 268 -6.47 5.73 6.73
N PHE A 269 -6.08 6.97 7.06
CA PHE A 269 -5.85 7.40 8.44
C PHE A 269 -7.11 7.26 9.30
N CYS A 270 -8.25 7.74 8.78
CA CYS A 270 -9.53 7.68 9.49
C CYS A 270 -10.04 6.23 9.66
N GLU A 271 -9.89 5.37 8.65
CA GLU A 271 -10.26 3.94 8.75
C GLU A 271 -9.47 3.25 9.86
N LEU A 272 -8.15 3.41 9.87
CA LEU A 272 -7.29 2.79 10.88
C LEU A 272 -7.52 3.31 12.30
N ASN A 273 -7.89 4.58 12.44
CA ASN A 273 -8.14 5.20 13.74
C ASN A 273 -9.61 5.20 14.17
N LYS A 274 -10.51 4.62 13.35
CA LYS A 274 -11.97 4.62 13.57
C LYS A 274 -12.53 6.02 13.85
N ILE A 275 -12.10 7.00 13.05
CA ILE A 275 -12.58 8.37 13.13
C ILE A 275 -13.70 8.54 12.11
N ASP A 276 -14.87 8.95 12.58
CA ASP A 276 -15.97 9.33 11.69
C ASP A 276 -15.53 10.52 10.85
N LYS A 277 -15.76 10.46 9.52
CA LYS A 277 -15.43 11.56 8.62
C LYS A 277 -16.10 12.83 9.15
N ILE A 278 -15.29 13.86 9.39
CA ILE A 278 -15.78 15.21 9.71
C ILE A 278 -16.66 15.58 8.51
N LYS A 279 -17.97 15.72 8.76
CA LYS A 279 -18.94 16.16 7.75
C LYS A 279 -18.80 17.65 7.48
#